data_AF-A0A8J7VL51-F1
#
_entry.id   AF-A0A8J7VL51-F1
#
_cell.length_a   1.000
_cell.length_b   1.000
_cell.length_c   1.000
_cell.angle_alpha   90.00
_cell.angle_beta   90.00
_cell.angle_gamma   90.00
#
_symmetry.space_group_name_H-M   'P 1'
#
loop_
_entity.id
_entity.type
_entity.pdbx_description
1 polymer ?
#
loop_
_entity_poly.entity_id
_entity_poly.type
_entity_poly.pdbx_seq_one_letter_code
_entity_poly.pdbx_strand_id
1 'polypeptide(L)'
;LLPSLMLGGADMWANTFGLTILGTLKHGKTDAAATGLAKDYAPIDYPRPDGVLSFDRLTNVAFSGTNHDENQPCHLKLKDPSIPIAVNLPLYAEPAQRYCPAGVYEVIAEDGKEPRFQINFQNCVHCKTCDIKDPSQNINWTTPIGGGGPNYPNM
;
A
#
# COMPACT_ATOMS: atom_id res chain seq x y z
N LEU A 1 16.27 -2.75 13.38
CA LEU A 1 17.30 -3.06 12.37
C LEU A 1 18.61 -3.54 13.00
N LEU A 2 19.33 -2.74 13.80
CA LEU A 2 20.58 -3.20 14.44
C LEU A 2 20.38 -4.40 15.41
N PRO A 3 19.40 -4.39 16.34
CA PRO A 3 19.20 -5.54 17.23
C PRO A 3 18.78 -6.80 16.47
N SER A 4 17.91 -6.66 15.47
CA SER A 4 17.47 -7.79 14.64
C SER A 4 18.60 -8.37 13.79
N LEU A 5 19.52 -7.53 13.30
CA LEU A 5 20.69 -7.98 12.55
C LEU A 5 21.65 -8.77 13.45
N MET A 6 21.93 -8.27 14.65
CA MET A 6 22.83 -8.96 15.59
C MET A 6 22.24 -10.27 16.10
N LEU A 7 20.98 -10.25 16.58
CA LEU A 7 20.31 -11.43 17.12
C LEU A 7 20.04 -12.48 16.05
N GLY A 8 19.55 -12.05 14.87
CA GLY A 8 19.34 -12.94 13.75
C GLY A 8 20.64 -13.55 13.23
N GLY A 9 21.72 -12.76 13.14
CA GLY A 9 23.03 -13.26 12.74
C GLY A 9 23.59 -14.29 13.71
N ALA A 10 23.46 -14.04 15.03
CA ALA A 10 23.88 -14.99 16.06
C ALA A 10 23.09 -16.30 16.02
N ASP A 11 21.77 -16.23 15.87
CA ASP A 11 20.89 -17.41 15.79
C ASP A 11 21.16 -18.24 14.51
N MET A 12 21.34 -17.58 13.36
CA MET A 12 21.72 -18.24 12.11
C MET A 12 23.11 -18.89 12.18
N TRP A 13 24.07 -18.24 12.83
CA TRP A 13 25.41 -18.81 13.03
C TRP A 13 25.36 -20.05 13.93
N ALA A 14 24.62 -20.00 15.04
CA ALA A 14 24.39 -21.14 15.91
C ALA A 14 23.68 -22.30 15.19
N ASN A 15 22.80 -21.99 14.22
CA ASN A 15 22.13 -22.97 13.38
C ASN A 15 23.12 -23.84 12.57
N THR A 16 24.30 -23.30 12.24
CA THR A 16 25.38 -24.06 11.59
C THR A 16 25.86 -25.24 12.45
N PHE A 17 25.68 -25.15 13.76
CA PHE A 17 25.98 -26.21 14.74
C PHE A 17 24.74 -26.97 15.20
N GLY A 18 23.59 -26.82 14.51
CA GLY A 18 22.32 -27.46 14.87
C GLY A 18 21.62 -26.86 16.08
N LEU A 19 22.02 -25.67 16.53
CA LEU A 19 21.43 -24.96 17.66
C LEU A 19 20.50 -23.84 17.14
N THR A 20 19.28 -23.76 17.67
CA THR A 20 18.39 -22.60 17.43
C THR A 20 18.18 -21.90 18.78
N ILE A 21 18.78 -20.73 18.96
CA ILE A 21 18.84 -19.99 20.24
C ILE A 21 17.52 -19.27 20.50
N LEU A 22 16.91 -18.70 19.46
CA LEU A 22 15.70 -17.89 19.57
C LEU A 22 14.42 -18.69 19.31
N GLY A 23 14.55 -19.91 18.78
CA GLY A 23 13.42 -20.72 18.32
C GLY A 23 12.57 -20.00 17.28
N THR A 24 11.33 -20.47 17.10
CA THR A 24 10.37 -19.82 16.20
C THR A 24 9.69 -18.64 16.90
N LEU A 25 10.12 -17.42 16.57
CA LEU A 25 9.46 -16.20 17.03
C LEU A 25 8.12 -15.99 16.29
N LYS A 26 7.13 -15.44 16.99
CA LYS A 26 5.80 -15.15 16.45
C LYS A 26 5.60 -13.66 16.23
N HIS A 27 4.87 -13.30 15.18
CA HIS A 27 4.36 -11.94 15.00
C HIS A 27 3.13 -11.71 15.89
N GLY A 28 2.98 -10.49 16.42
CA GLY A 28 1.91 -10.16 17.37
C GLY A 28 0.72 -9.39 16.78
N LYS A 29 0.87 -8.80 15.60
CA LYS A 29 -0.15 -7.97 14.93
C LYS A 29 -0.10 -8.21 13.43
N THR A 30 -1.21 -7.96 12.74
CA THR A 30 -1.23 -7.85 11.28
C THR A 30 -0.57 -6.55 10.82
N ASP A 31 -0.18 -6.48 9.55
CA ASP A 31 0.41 -5.25 8.99
C ASP A 31 -0.58 -4.08 9.03
N ALA A 32 -1.86 -4.32 8.76
CA ALA A 32 -2.92 -3.31 8.92
C ALA A 32 -2.97 -2.76 10.35
N ALA A 33 -3.00 -3.63 11.36
CA ALA A 33 -3.08 -3.27 12.77
C ALA A 33 -1.79 -2.63 13.32
N ALA A 34 -0.68 -2.74 12.59
CA ALA A 34 0.57 -2.04 12.91
C ALA A 34 0.58 -0.57 12.45
N THR A 35 -0.45 -0.10 11.75
CA THR A 35 -0.59 1.31 11.37
C THR A 35 -1.10 2.12 12.57
N GLY A 36 -0.30 3.08 13.04
CA GLY A 36 -0.69 3.97 14.13
C GLY A 36 -1.51 5.17 13.66
N LEU A 37 -2.12 5.90 14.59
CA LEU A 37 -2.96 7.06 14.28
C LEU A 37 -2.11 8.22 13.77
N ALA A 38 -2.60 8.97 12.79
CA ALA A 38 -1.84 10.05 12.16
C ALA A 38 -1.37 11.12 13.15
N LYS A 39 -2.15 11.39 14.21
CA LYS A 39 -1.82 12.35 15.27
C LYS A 39 -0.57 11.97 16.09
N ASP A 40 -0.18 10.69 16.08
CA ASP A 40 0.94 10.17 16.87
C ASP A 40 2.28 10.29 16.11
N TYR A 41 2.27 10.78 14.88
CA TYR A 41 3.45 10.87 14.01
C TYR A 41 3.57 12.26 13.38
N ALA A 42 4.81 12.71 13.20
CA ALA A 42 5.08 13.89 12.40
C ALA A 42 4.95 13.57 10.89
N PRO A 43 4.34 14.46 10.08
CA PRO A 43 4.37 14.33 8.63
C PRO A 43 5.81 14.27 8.10
N ILE A 44 6.05 13.38 7.14
CA ILE A 44 7.35 13.27 6.45
C ILE A 44 7.31 14.17 5.22
N ASP A 45 8.26 15.10 5.14
CA ASP A 45 8.45 15.95 3.96
C ASP A 45 9.37 15.23 2.97
N TYR A 46 8.80 14.73 1.88
CA TYR A 46 9.55 14.05 0.82
C TYR A 46 10.01 15.08 -0.23
N PRO A 47 11.28 15.03 -0.67
CA PRO A 47 11.75 15.92 -1.72
C PRO A 47 10.96 15.68 -3.00
N ARG A 48 10.71 16.75 -3.74
CA ARG A 48 10.10 16.67 -5.07
C ARG A 48 11.00 15.86 -6.01
N PRO A 49 10.44 15.01 -6.89
CA PRO A 49 11.22 14.29 -7.89
C PRO A 49 11.98 15.24 -8.83
N ASP A 50 13.19 14.86 -9.18
CA ASP A 50 14.11 15.60 -10.06
C ASP A 50 13.97 15.26 -11.55
N GLY A 51 13.24 14.20 -11.89
CA GLY A 51 13.04 13.71 -13.26
C GLY A 51 14.27 13.00 -13.86
N VAL A 52 15.30 12.71 -13.06
CA VAL A 52 16.53 12.05 -13.51
C VAL A 52 16.80 10.78 -12.69
N LEU A 53 16.88 10.91 -11.36
CA LEU A 53 17.05 9.80 -10.43
C LEU A 53 15.75 9.44 -9.71
N SER A 54 14.84 10.41 -9.62
CA SER A 54 13.57 10.31 -8.92
C SER A 54 12.45 10.84 -9.80
N PHE A 55 11.34 10.13 -9.84
CA PHE A 55 10.21 10.42 -10.73
C PHE A 55 8.93 10.47 -9.93
N ASP A 56 7.94 11.21 -10.43
CA ASP A 56 6.61 11.16 -9.84
C ASP A 56 5.96 9.79 -10.09
N ARG A 57 4.90 9.55 -9.32
CA ARG A 57 4.21 8.26 -9.33
C ARG A 57 3.54 7.95 -10.68
N LEU A 58 3.01 8.96 -11.39
CA LEU A 58 2.29 8.72 -12.65
C LEU A 58 3.26 8.37 -13.77
N THR A 59 4.42 9.01 -13.84
CA THR A 59 5.49 8.61 -14.76
C THR A 59 5.94 7.16 -14.52
N ASN A 60 6.09 6.75 -13.26
CA ASN A 60 6.43 5.35 -12.93
C ASN A 60 5.32 4.37 -13.31
N VAL A 61 4.05 4.73 -13.11
CA VAL A 61 2.91 3.89 -13.54
C VAL A 61 2.89 3.73 -15.06
N ALA A 62 3.20 4.76 -15.83
CA ALA A 62 3.28 4.64 -17.28
C ALA A 62 4.34 3.62 -17.71
N PHE A 63 5.50 3.57 -17.05
CA PHE A 63 6.54 2.57 -17.33
C PHE A 63 6.16 1.14 -16.95
N SER A 64 5.16 0.96 -16.08
CA SER A 64 4.63 -0.38 -15.78
C SER A 64 3.83 -0.99 -16.94
N GLY A 65 3.44 -0.17 -17.92
CA GLY A 65 2.54 -0.57 -19.01
C GLY A 65 1.16 -1.03 -18.52
N THR A 66 0.79 -0.74 -17.27
CA THR A 66 -0.47 -1.19 -16.69
C THR A 66 -1.66 -0.53 -17.37
N ASN A 67 -2.66 -1.32 -17.72
CA ASN A 67 -3.92 -0.81 -18.24
C ASN A 67 -5.09 -1.76 -17.96
N HIS A 68 -6.29 -1.21 -17.93
CA HIS A 68 -7.55 -1.93 -17.77
C HIS A 68 -8.62 -1.28 -18.64
N ASP A 69 -9.51 -2.06 -19.23
CA ASP A 69 -10.73 -1.53 -19.86
C ASP A 69 -11.53 -0.70 -18.83
N GLU A 70 -11.84 0.54 -19.18
CA GLU A 70 -12.52 1.50 -18.30
C GLU A 70 -13.99 1.13 -18.06
N ASN A 71 -14.60 0.36 -18.96
CA ASN A 71 -15.98 -0.08 -18.86
C ASN A 71 -16.14 -1.33 -17.97
N GLN A 72 -15.03 -1.94 -17.54
CA GLN A 72 -15.10 -3.07 -16.63
C GLN A 72 -15.40 -2.62 -15.20
N PRO A 73 -16.05 -3.47 -14.39
CA PRO A 73 -16.30 -3.14 -12.98
C PRO A 73 -14.97 -3.00 -12.22
N CYS A 74 -14.88 -1.97 -11.38
CA CYS A 74 -13.74 -1.76 -10.48
C CYS A 74 -13.47 -3.02 -9.65
N HIS A 75 -12.26 -3.56 -9.72
CA HIS A 75 -11.88 -4.81 -9.06
C HIS A 75 -11.40 -4.61 -7.60
N LEU A 76 -11.38 -3.35 -7.14
CA LEU A 76 -11.03 -2.94 -5.78
C LEU A 76 -12.33 -2.60 -5.05
N LYS A 77 -12.88 -3.57 -4.34
CA LYS A 77 -14.20 -3.45 -3.71
C LYS A 77 -14.06 -2.92 -2.30
N LEU A 78 -14.86 -1.93 -1.94
CA LEU A 78 -15.02 -1.51 -0.54
C LEU A 78 -16.12 -2.34 0.10
N LYS A 79 -15.89 -2.87 1.30
CA LYS A 79 -16.96 -3.50 2.10
C LYS A 79 -17.98 -2.44 2.54
N ASP A 80 -17.49 -1.26 2.92
CA ASP A 80 -18.27 -0.08 3.26
C ASP A 80 -17.66 1.17 2.58
N PRO A 81 -18.37 1.81 1.64
CA PRO A 81 -17.90 3.02 0.95
C PRO A 81 -17.70 4.25 1.83
N SER A 82 -18.27 4.27 3.05
CA SER A 82 -18.17 5.42 3.97
C SER A 82 -16.86 5.45 4.75
N ILE A 83 -16.25 4.29 5.01
CA ILE A 83 -15.05 4.15 5.86
C ILE A 83 -13.86 5.01 5.43
N PRO A 84 -13.50 5.11 4.13
CA PRO A 84 -12.35 5.92 3.72
C PRO A 84 -12.44 7.37 4.20
N ILE A 85 -13.63 7.97 4.12
CA ILE A 85 -13.87 9.36 4.51
C ILE A 85 -14.21 9.50 5.99
N ALA A 86 -15.08 8.64 6.51
CA ALA A 86 -15.59 8.75 7.88
C ALA A 86 -14.58 8.28 8.96
N VAL A 87 -13.65 7.38 8.60
CA VAL A 87 -12.74 6.73 9.56
C VAL A 87 -11.29 6.91 9.15
N ASN A 88 -10.90 6.45 7.95
CA ASN A 88 -9.50 6.39 7.56
C ASN A 88 -8.89 7.78 7.36
N LEU A 89 -9.63 8.72 6.75
CA LEU A 89 -9.20 10.11 6.58
C LEU A 89 -8.93 10.81 7.93
N PRO A 90 -9.88 10.88 8.88
CA PRO A 90 -9.64 11.57 10.15
C PRO A 90 -8.64 10.86 11.08
N LEU A 91 -8.62 9.52 11.12
CA LEU A 91 -7.76 8.78 12.07
C LEU A 91 -6.35 8.51 11.56
N TYR A 92 -6.21 8.23 10.25
CA TYR A 92 -4.98 7.75 9.63
C TYR A 92 -4.51 8.63 8.46
N ALA A 93 -5.15 9.79 8.25
CA ALA A 93 -4.88 10.68 7.12
C ALA A 93 -5.01 9.98 5.75
N GLU A 94 -5.97 9.05 5.64
CA GLU A 94 -6.26 8.20 4.48
C GLU A 94 -5.00 7.65 3.80
N PRO A 95 -4.38 6.60 4.39
CA PRO A 95 -3.06 6.13 4.01
C PRO A 95 -3.01 5.49 2.62
N ALA A 96 -4.15 5.12 2.02
CA ALA A 96 -4.18 4.55 0.68
C ALA A 96 -3.62 5.48 -0.39
N GLN A 97 -3.70 6.79 -0.16
CA GLN A 97 -3.10 7.80 -1.03
C GLN A 97 -1.55 7.74 -1.04
N ARG A 98 -0.93 7.09 -0.05
CA ARG A 98 0.53 7.03 0.12
C ARG A 98 1.09 5.63 -0.09
N TYR A 99 0.50 4.60 0.52
CA TYR A 99 1.02 3.22 0.37
C TYR A 99 0.73 2.63 -1.01
N CYS A 100 -0.25 3.17 -1.76
CA CYS A 100 -0.55 2.69 -3.09
C CYS A 100 0.58 3.11 -4.04
N PRO A 101 1.31 2.14 -4.63
CA PRO A 101 2.44 2.46 -5.51
C PRO A 101 1.99 3.07 -6.83
N ALA A 102 0.70 2.99 -7.17
CA ALA A 102 0.19 3.38 -8.48
C ALA A 102 -0.83 4.53 -8.46
N GLY A 103 -1.04 5.18 -7.31
CA GLY A 103 -1.95 6.33 -7.23
C GLY A 103 -3.39 6.00 -7.59
N VAL A 104 -3.83 4.79 -7.22
CA VAL A 104 -5.20 4.33 -7.47
C VAL A 104 -6.21 5.07 -6.59
N TYR A 105 -5.82 5.44 -5.38
CA TYR A 105 -6.73 6.05 -4.41
C TYR A 105 -6.41 7.52 -4.23
N GLU A 106 -7.45 8.35 -4.27
CA GLU A 106 -7.37 9.79 -4.09
C GLU A 106 -8.57 10.29 -3.27
N VAL A 107 -8.33 11.24 -2.38
CA VAL A 107 -9.39 12.00 -1.73
C VAL A 107 -9.56 13.32 -2.47
N ILE A 108 -10.69 13.47 -3.16
CA ILE A 108 -11.01 14.67 -3.91
C ILE A 108 -11.81 15.59 -2.98
N ALA A 109 -11.25 16.76 -2.69
CA ALA A 109 -11.90 17.83 -1.95
C ALA A 109 -12.33 18.93 -2.93
N GLU A 110 -13.61 19.28 -2.93
CA GLU A 110 -14.18 20.37 -3.72
C GLU A 110 -14.78 21.42 -2.78
N ASP A 111 -14.65 22.70 -3.12
CA ASP A 111 -15.16 23.79 -2.28
C ASP A 111 -16.65 23.64 -2.00
N GLY A 112 -17.02 23.59 -0.72
CA GLY A 112 -18.40 23.46 -0.28
C GLY A 112 -19.01 22.06 -0.39
N LYS A 113 -18.22 21.01 -0.70
CA LYS A 113 -18.67 19.62 -0.71
C LYS A 113 -17.88 18.76 0.26
N GLU A 114 -18.52 17.71 0.74
CA GLU A 114 -17.84 16.66 1.50
C GLU A 114 -16.77 15.98 0.63
N PRO A 115 -15.60 15.65 1.20
CA PRO A 115 -14.54 14.98 0.47
C PRO A 115 -15.02 13.61 -0.03
N ARG A 116 -14.65 13.26 -1.26
CA ARG A 116 -15.03 11.99 -1.89
C ARG A 116 -13.81 11.10 -2.10
N PHE A 117 -13.96 9.81 -1.84
CA PHE A 117 -12.94 8.81 -2.11
C PHE A 117 -13.07 8.29 -3.54
N GLN A 118 -12.06 8.54 -4.37
CA GLN A 118 -12.01 8.15 -5.78
C GLN A 118 -11.06 6.97 -5.97
N ILE A 119 -11.50 5.97 -6.74
CA ILE A 119 -10.71 4.77 -7.07
C ILE A 119 -10.44 4.73 -8.58
N ASN A 120 -9.24 5.12 -8.97
CA ASN A 120 -8.72 5.09 -10.35
C ASN A 120 -8.13 3.71 -10.66
N PHE A 121 -9.00 2.68 -10.66
CA PHE A 121 -8.57 1.27 -10.68
C PHE A 121 -7.80 0.86 -11.94
N GLN A 122 -7.87 1.64 -13.03
CA GLN A 122 -7.11 1.37 -14.25
C GLN A 122 -5.59 1.41 -14.03
N ASN A 123 -5.14 2.23 -13.08
CA ASN A 123 -3.74 2.33 -12.71
C ASN A 123 -3.26 1.14 -11.85
N CYS A 124 -4.15 0.24 -11.43
CA CYS A 124 -3.79 -0.79 -10.45
C CYS A 124 -2.73 -1.76 -10.98
N VAL A 125 -1.58 -1.83 -10.31
CA VAL A 125 -0.49 -2.75 -10.66
C VAL A 125 -0.55 -4.12 -9.97
N HIS A 126 -1.70 -4.45 -9.37
CA HIS A 126 -1.99 -5.74 -8.73
C HIS A 126 -1.05 -6.15 -7.57
N CYS A 127 -0.34 -5.19 -6.98
CA CYS A 127 0.59 -5.43 -5.86
C CYS A 127 -0.04 -5.96 -4.56
N LYS A 128 -1.37 -5.89 -4.42
CA LYS A 128 -2.15 -6.30 -3.23
C LYS A 128 -1.91 -5.49 -1.94
N THR A 129 -1.03 -4.49 -1.95
CA THR A 129 -0.73 -3.65 -0.77
C THR A 129 -1.99 -3.09 -0.10
N CYS A 130 -2.96 -2.62 -0.89
CA CYS A 130 -4.19 -2.03 -0.36
C CYS A 130 -5.10 -3.00 0.40
N ASP A 131 -5.12 -4.28 0.01
CA ASP A 131 -5.86 -5.35 0.69
C ASP A 131 -5.20 -5.70 2.03
N ILE A 132 -3.87 -5.64 2.08
CA ILE A 132 -3.06 -5.99 3.25
C ILE A 132 -2.97 -4.85 4.27
N LYS A 133 -2.79 -3.61 3.79
CA LYS A 133 -2.33 -2.49 4.63
C LYS A 133 -3.43 -1.53 5.06
N ASP A 134 -4.63 -1.61 4.50
CA ASP A 134 -5.77 -0.80 4.94
C ASP A 134 -6.05 -1.05 6.44
N PRO A 135 -5.91 -0.02 7.31
CA PRO A 135 -6.13 -0.17 8.75
C PRO A 135 -7.52 -0.67 9.10
N SER A 136 -8.52 -0.36 8.26
CA SER A 136 -9.90 -0.79 8.44
C SER A 136 -10.23 -2.13 7.78
N GLN A 137 -9.28 -2.73 7.05
CA GLN A 137 -9.48 -3.99 6.30
C GLN A 137 -10.76 -3.96 5.44
N ASN A 138 -11.02 -2.80 4.84
CA ASN A 138 -12.23 -2.46 4.11
C ASN A 138 -12.09 -2.71 2.60
N ILE A 139 -10.88 -2.56 2.06
CA ILE A 139 -10.57 -2.84 0.65
C ILE A 139 -10.43 -4.36 0.46
N ASN A 140 -11.13 -4.92 -0.52
CA ASN A 140 -11.01 -6.30 -0.97
C ASN A 140 -10.58 -6.32 -2.44
N TRP A 141 -9.38 -6.84 -2.70
CA TRP A 141 -8.88 -6.98 -4.07
C TRP A 141 -9.46 -8.24 -4.71
N THR A 142 -10.08 -8.08 -5.87
CA THR A 142 -10.54 -9.19 -6.71
C THR A 142 -9.81 -9.18 -8.04
N THR A 143 -9.73 -10.33 -8.70
CA THR A 143 -9.10 -10.40 -10.03
C THR A 143 -9.96 -9.65 -11.05
N PRO A 144 -9.39 -8.70 -11.82
CA PRO A 144 -10.09 -8.04 -12.93
C PRO A 144 -10.29 -8.99 -14.12
N ILE A 145 -10.87 -8.48 -15.21
CA ILE A 145 -10.94 -9.21 -16.48
C ILE A 145 -9.51 -9.56 -16.93
N GLY A 146 -9.35 -10.79 -17.45
CA GLY A 146 -8.07 -11.29 -17.94
C GLY A 146 -7.49 -10.41 -19.05
N GLY A 147 -6.17 -10.20 -19.02
CA GLY A 147 -5.46 -9.33 -19.96
C GLY A 147 -5.31 -7.88 -19.50
N GLY A 148 -6.00 -7.46 -18.42
CA GLY A 148 -5.72 -6.20 -17.73
C GLY A 148 -4.63 -6.33 -16.67
N GLY A 149 -4.03 -5.21 -16.29
CA GLY A 149 -2.93 -5.14 -15.32
C GLY A 149 -1.61 -4.73 -15.95
N PRO A 150 -0.50 -4.87 -15.21
CA PRO A 150 0.83 -4.51 -15.68
C PRO A 150 1.30 -5.30 -16.89
N ASN A 151 2.12 -4.66 -17.73
CA ASN A 151 2.82 -5.31 -18.82
C ASN A 151 4.33 -5.23 -18.58
N TYR A 152 4.84 -6.27 -17.93
CA TYR A 152 6.24 -6.40 -17.54
C TYR A 152 6.96 -7.36 -18.50
N PRO A 153 7.64 -6.87 -19.54
CA PRO A 153 8.26 -7.76 -20.52
C PRO A 153 9.46 -8.51 -19.92
N ASN A 154 10.18 -7.90 -18.97
CA ASN A 154 11.39 -8.45 -18.35
C ASN A 154 11.66 -7.86 -16.95
N MET A 155 10.61 -7.42 -16.23
CA MET A 155 10.75 -7.08 -14.80
C MET A 155 10.64 -8.33 -13.93
#